data_AF-A0A1G1BR15-F1
#
_entry.id   AF-A0A1G1BR15-F1
#
_cell.length_a   1.000
_cell.length_b   1.000
_cell.length_c   1.000
_cell.angle_alpha   90.00
_cell.angle_beta   90.00
_cell.angle_gamma   90.00
#
_symmetry.space_group_name_H-M   'P 1'
#
loop_
_entity.id
_entity.type
_entity.pdbx_description
1 polymer ?
#
loop_
_entity_poly.entity_id
_entity_poly.type
_entity_poly.pdbx_seq_one_letter_code
_entity_poly.pdbx_strand_id
1 'polypeptide(L)'
;MRTCKRFLLWGALVSGGLILSGCRTVEEGTVIGAASGAVLGGVIGNNMHAHNAPVGAAIGAVVGGVLGNQMGRQQEQINQAQQQNAVLQAQVAQQAEAARTQTVWVRNSNGSRTPVRLTQASGGQWVGPKGEYYASMPSPEQLHSLYGF
;
A
#
# COMPACT_ATOMS: atom_id res chain seq x y z
N MET A 1 18.25 18.90 0.56
CA MET A 1 17.61 20.12 0.02
C MET A 1 16.74 19.71 -1.17
N ARG A 2 15.41 19.72 -1.04
CA ARG A 2 14.48 19.31 -2.12
C ARG A 2 14.16 20.53 -2.99
N THR A 3 14.58 20.52 -4.24
CA THR A 3 14.45 21.62 -5.20
C THR A 3 13.17 21.50 -6.02
N CYS A 4 12.11 22.26 -5.68
CA CYS A 4 10.84 22.30 -6.42
C CYS A 4 10.55 23.64 -7.12
N LYS A 5 11.50 24.58 -7.18
CA LYS A 5 11.19 25.99 -7.47
C LYS A 5 11.19 26.40 -8.96
N ARG A 6 11.63 25.55 -9.91
CA ARG A 6 11.95 26.05 -11.29
C ARG A 6 10.95 25.72 -12.40
N PHE A 7 9.88 24.97 -12.15
CA PHE A 7 8.88 24.65 -13.19
C PHE A 7 7.56 25.43 -13.10
N LEU A 8 7.43 26.37 -12.15
CA LEU A 8 6.14 26.97 -11.76
C LEU A 8 5.65 28.15 -12.61
N LEU A 9 6.35 28.59 -13.66
CA LEU A 9 6.05 29.89 -14.29
C LEU A 9 5.24 29.88 -15.59
N TRP A 10 4.87 28.73 -16.18
CA TRP A 10 4.17 28.74 -17.49
C TRP A 10 2.89 27.88 -17.61
N GLY A 11 2.48 27.15 -16.57
CA GLY A 11 1.37 26.18 -16.64
C GLY A 11 0.14 26.51 -15.79
N ALA A 12 -0.06 27.77 -15.38
CA ALA A 12 -0.94 28.09 -14.24
C ALA A 12 -2.44 28.24 -14.56
N LEU A 13 -2.93 27.98 -15.78
CA LEU A 13 -4.30 28.36 -16.15
C LEU A 13 -5.27 27.23 -16.53
N VAL A 14 -4.84 25.95 -16.64
CA VAL A 14 -5.76 24.87 -17.06
C VAL A 14 -5.69 23.58 -16.22
N SER A 15 -4.66 23.38 -15.37
CA SER A 15 -4.45 22.10 -14.67
C SER A 15 -4.45 22.20 -13.14
N GLY A 16 -5.40 22.93 -12.56
CA GLY A 16 -5.47 23.19 -11.10
C GLY A 16 -5.72 21.96 -10.20
N GLY A 17 -5.96 20.76 -10.76
CA GLY A 17 -6.33 19.57 -9.98
C GLY A 17 -5.27 18.49 -9.81
N LEU A 18 -4.18 18.47 -10.58
CA LEU A 18 -3.43 17.21 -10.80
C LEU A 18 -2.00 17.12 -10.24
N ILE A 19 -1.52 18.07 -9.40
CA ILE A 19 -0.08 18.11 -9.01
C ILE A 19 0.18 18.04 -7.49
N LEU A 20 -0.74 17.51 -6.67
CA LEU A 20 -0.50 17.38 -5.22
C LEU A 20 -0.65 15.95 -4.67
N SER A 21 -0.42 14.93 -5.50
CA SER A 21 -0.58 13.52 -5.10
C SER A 21 0.69 12.84 -4.59
N GLY A 22 1.75 13.60 -4.25
CA GLY A 22 3.01 13.03 -3.75
C GLY A 22 3.49 13.74 -2.50
N CYS A 23 3.31 13.10 -1.34
CA CYS A 23 3.71 13.60 0.00
C CYS A 23 3.08 14.93 0.41
N ARG A 24 1.89 14.90 1.01
CA ARG A 24 1.40 15.99 1.85
C ARG A 24 1.73 15.69 3.30
N THR A 25 2.41 16.61 3.99
CA THR A 25 2.66 16.50 5.44
C THR A 25 1.49 17.09 6.24
N VAL A 26 1.43 16.77 7.54
CA VAL A 26 0.47 17.41 8.46
C VAL A 26 0.58 18.93 8.41
N GLU A 27 1.81 19.45 8.36
CA GLU A 27 2.11 20.88 8.27
C GLU A 27 1.59 21.49 6.97
N GLU A 28 1.79 20.83 5.83
CA GLU A 28 1.22 21.29 4.56
C GLU A 28 -0.32 21.25 4.59
N GLY A 29 -0.93 20.23 5.20
CA GLY A 29 -2.38 20.16 5.39
C GLY A 29 -2.92 21.32 6.24
N THR A 30 -2.24 21.63 7.34
CA THR A 30 -2.56 22.78 8.21
C THR A 30 -2.41 24.10 7.47
N VAL A 31 -1.32 24.30 6.74
CA VAL A 31 -1.07 25.55 6.00
C VAL A 31 -2.08 25.74 4.87
N ILE A 32 -2.35 24.69 4.08
CA ILE A 32 -3.33 24.74 2.98
C ILE A 32 -4.73 24.97 3.54
N GLY A 33 -5.09 24.25 4.62
CA GLY A 33 -6.38 24.41 5.30
C GLY A 33 -6.54 25.82 5.86
N ALA A 34 -5.53 26.35 6.55
CA ALA A 34 -5.57 27.70 7.12
C ALA A 34 -5.62 28.78 6.02
N ALA A 35 -4.79 28.66 4.98
CA ALA A 35 -4.78 29.64 3.89
C ALA A 35 -6.12 29.65 3.12
N SER A 36 -6.64 28.48 2.76
CA SER A 36 -7.94 28.37 2.08
C SER A 36 -9.10 28.84 2.96
N GLY A 37 -9.09 28.47 4.25
CA GLY A 37 -10.06 28.94 5.23
C GLY A 37 -10.00 30.45 5.45
N ALA A 38 -8.82 31.06 5.47
CA ALA A 38 -8.64 32.50 5.62
C ALA A 38 -9.22 33.28 4.44
N VAL A 39 -8.97 32.80 3.22
CA VAL A 39 -9.50 33.44 2.00
C VAL A 39 -11.02 33.37 2.00
N LEU A 40 -11.59 32.19 2.21
CA LEU A 40 -13.05 31.99 2.24
C LEU A 40 -13.70 32.76 3.39
N GLY A 41 -13.13 32.66 4.60
CA GLY A 41 -13.60 33.37 5.78
C GLY A 41 -13.53 34.87 5.63
N GLY A 42 -12.48 35.40 4.97
CA GLY A 42 -12.34 36.83 4.69
C GLY A 42 -13.40 37.35 3.72
N VAL A 43 -13.66 36.61 2.65
CA VAL A 43 -14.74 36.95 1.68
C VAL A 43 -16.10 36.94 2.39
N ILE A 44 -16.39 35.90 3.17
CA ILE A 44 -17.67 35.80 3.90
C ILE A 44 -17.78 36.92 4.94
N GLY A 45 -16.74 37.14 5.74
CA GLY A 45 -16.71 38.20 6.77
C GLY A 45 -16.89 39.60 6.20
N ASN A 46 -16.38 39.85 4.98
CA ASN A 46 -16.57 41.12 4.28
C ASN A 46 -18.02 41.36 3.80
N ASN A 47 -18.79 40.29 3.55
CA ASN A 47 -20.17 40.36 3.05
C ASN A 47 -21.24 40.35 4.16
N MET A 48 -20.86 40.19 5.42
CA MET A 48 -21.78 40.29 6.56
C MET A 48 -22.05 41.76 6.94
N HIS A 49 -23.14 42.03 7.66
CA HIS A 49 -23.60 43.38 8.08
C HIS A 49 -22.53 44.25 8.77
N ALA A 50 -21.45 43.64 9.29
CA ALA A 50 -20.35 44.33 9.96
C ALA A 50 -19.09 44.52 9.08
N HIS A 51 -19.07 44.03 7.83
CA HIS A 51 -17.99 44.16 6.85
C HIS A 51 -16.57 43.85 7.39
N ASN A 52 -16.45 42.84 8.26
CA ASN A 52 -15.21 42.54 8.97
C ASN A 52 -14.45 41.39 8.32
N ALA A 53 -13.81 41.68 7.17
CA ALA A 53 -12.96 40.73 6.46
C ALA A 53 -11.81 40.15 7.33
N PRO A 54 -11.08 40.94 8.15
CA PRO A 54 -9.97 40.41 8.95
C PRO A 54 -10.43 39.40 10.00
N VAL A 55 -11.58 39.64 10.62
CA VAL A 55 -12.16 38.74 11.63
C VAL A 55 -12.61 37.43 10.97
N GLY A 56 -13.30 37.53 9.84
CA GLY A 56 -13.70 36.35 9.07
C GLY A 56 -12.51 35.53 8.60
N ALA A 57 -11.44 36.19 8.13
CA ALA A 57 -10.21 35.52 7.71
C ALA A 57 -9.50 34.84 8.88
N ALA A 58 -9.39 35.48 10.04
CA ALA A 58 -8.78 34.88 11.22
C ALA A 58 -9.54 33.64 11.70
N ILE A 59 -10.87 33.71 11.77
CA ILE A 59 -11.71 32.58 12.17
C ILE A 59 -11.58 31.44 11.15
N GLY A 60 -11.68 31.76 9.86
CA GLY A 60 -11.54 30.79 8.77
C GLY A 60 -10.16 30.12 8.77
N ALA A 61 -9.09 30.88 9.05
CA ALA A 61 -7.73 30.35 9.13
C ALA A 61 -7.58 29.34 10.28
N VAL A 62 -8.12 29.66 11.45
CA VAL A 62 -8.04 28.77 12.63
C VAL A 62 -8.83 27.48 12.36
N VAL A 63 -10.08 27.60 11.88
CA VAL A 63 -10.93 26.43 11.59
C VAL A 63 -10.30 25.57 10.49
N GLY A 64 -9.88 26.19 9.39
CA GLY A 64 -9.24 25.47 8.28
C GLY A 64 -7.90 24.83 8.69
N GLY A 65 -7.12 25.49 9.53
CA GLY A 65 -5.85 24.96 10.05
C GLY A 65 -6.04 23.75 10.95
N VAL A 66 -7.02 23.78 11.85
CA VAL A 66 -7.36 22.65 12.74
C VAL A 66 -7.82 21.44 11.92
N LEU A 67 -8.74 21.65 10.98
CA LEU A 67 -9.23 20.58 10.10
C LEU A 67 -8.10 19.99 9.24
N GLY A 68 -7.25 20.87 8.68
CA GLY A 68 -6.08 20.46 7.90
C GLY A 68 -5.07 19.64 8.71
N ASN A 69 -4.86 19.99 9.98
CA ASN A 69 -3.99 19.23 10.88
C ASN A 69 -4.53 17.82 11.13
N GLN A 70 -5.82 17.72 11.47
CA GLN A 70 -6.45 16.44 11.78
C GLN A 70 -6.46 15.50 10.56
N MET A 71 -6.81 16.03 9.38
CA MET A 71 -6.78 15.28 8.12
C MET A 71 -5.37 14.78 7.78
N GLY A 72 -4.35 15.61 7.99
CA GLY A 72 -2.95 15.20 7.78
C GLY A 72 -2.56 14.00 8.63
N ARG A 73 -2.93 13.99 9.92
CA ARG A 73 -2.63 12.87 10.83
C ARG A 73 -3.39 11.61 10.44
N GLN A 74 -4.65 11.76 10.02
CA GLN A 74 -5.45 10.64 9.54
C GLN A 74 -4.85 10.03 8.26
N GLN A 75 -4.38 10.86 7.33
CA GLN A 75 -3.76 10.37 6.11
C GLN A 75 -2.46 9.60 6.40
N GLU A 76 -1.66 10.07 7.36
CA GLU A 76 -0.46 9.35 7.77
C GLU A 76 -0.79 7.96 8.34
N GLN A 77 -1.80 7.86 9.20
CA GLN A 77 -2.27 6.56 9.72
C GLN A 77 -2.78 5.64 8.60
N ILE A 78 -3.54 6.18 7.65
CA ILE A 78 -4.02 5.41 6.49
C ILE A 78 -2.84 4.92 5.64
N ASN A 79 -1.88 5.79 5.34
CA ASN A 79 -0.70 5.44 4.56
C ASN A 79 0.12 4.33 5.26
N GLN A 80 0.31 4.43 6.57
CA GLN A 80 0.98 3.42 7.37
C GLN A 80 0.20 2.09 7.35
N ALA A 81 -1.12 2.13 7.56
CA ALA A 81 -1.96 0.94 7.52
C ALA A 81 -1.96 0.27 6.13
N GLN A 82 -1.99 1.06 5.06
CA GLN A 82 -1.89 0.55 3.69
C GLN A 82 -0.55 -0.12 3.42
N GLN A 83 0.56 0.48 3.88
CA GLN A 83 1.89 -0.13 3.77
C GLN A 83 1.98 -1.45 4.55
N GLN A 84 1.44 -1.47 5.79
CA GLN A 84 1.40 -2.69 6.61
C GLN A 84 0.58 -3.79 5.93
N ASN A 85 -0.59 -3.45 5.38
CA ASN A 85 -1.45 -4.39 4.67
C ASN A 85 -0.77 -4.96 3.41
N ALA A 86 -0.04 -4.15 2.65
CA ALA A 86 0.68 -4.62 1.47
C ALA A 86 1.78 -5.64 1.83
N VAL A 87 2.52 -5.39 2.91
CA VAL A 87 3.54 -6.32 3.41
C VAL A 87 2.91 -7.61 3.93
N LEU A 88 1.82 -7.50 4.71
CA LEU A 88 1.11 -8.66 5.24
C LEU A 88 0.56 -9.54 4.11
N GLN A 89 -0.01 -8.94 3.07
CA GLN A 89 -0.50 -9.68 1.91
C GLN A 89 0.61 -10.44 1.19
N ALA A 90 1.80 -9.84 1.04
CA ALA A 90 2.96 -10.53 0.46
C ALA A 90 3.40 -11.72 1.32
N GLN A 91 3.39 -11.58 2.66
CA GLN A 91 3.71 -12.68 3.57
C GLN A 91 2.69 -13.82 3.50
N VAL A 92 1.39 -13.49 3.48
CA VAL A 92 0.31 -14.48 3.35
C VAL A 92 0.40 -15.24 2.02
N ALA A 93 0.74 -14.57 0.92
CA ALA A 93 0.93 -15.23 -0.37
C ALA A 93 2.07 -16.26 -0.33
N GLN A 94 3.21 -15.90 0.27
CA GLN A 94 4.35 -16.82 0.46
C GLN A 94 3.99 -18.02 1.35
N GLN A 95 3.27 -17.77 2.44
CA GLN A 95 2.82 -18.82 3.35
C GLN A 95 1.79 -19.74 2.69
N ALA A 96 0.85 -19.20 1.91
CA ALA A 96 -0.15 -20.00 1.19
C ALA A 96 0.51 -20.94 0.17
N GLU A 97 1.56 -20.49 -0.51
CA GLU A 97 2.30 -21.32 -1.46
C GLU A 97 3.14 -22.40 -0.76
N ALA A 98 3.80 -22.05 0.36
CA ALA A 98 4.50 -23.03 1.19
C ALA A 98 3.54 -24.05 1.81
N ALA A 99 2.35 -23.64 2.24
CA ALA A 99 1.33 -24.52 2.81
C ALA A 99 0.76 -25.50 1.78
N ARG A 100 0.66 -25.08 0.51
CA ARG A 100 0.29 -25.96 -0.62
C ARG A 100 1.44 -26.81 -1.13
N THR A 101 2.67 -26.54 -0.68
CA THR A 101 3.85 -27.31 -1.05
C THR A 101 4.13 -28.39 -0.02
N GLN A 102 3.80 -29.64 -0.32
CA GLN A 102 4.14 -30.76 0.53
C GLN A 102 5.54 -31.28 0.19
N THR A 103 6.42 -31.35 1.19
CA THR A 103 7.76 -31.93 1.00
C THR A 103 7.72 -33.41 1.40
N VAL A 104 7.94 -34.28 0.42
CA VAL A 104 8.06 -35.73 0.65
C VAL A 104 9.55 -36.09 0.68
N TRP A 105 9.99 -36.75 1.74
CA TRP A 105 11.37 -37.21 1.91
C TRP A 105 11.54 -38.60 1.29
N VAL A 106 12.30 -38.68 0.20
CA VAL A 106 12.62 -39.95 -0.47
C VAL A 106 13.93 -40.50 0.10
N ARG A 107 13.97 -41.75 0.57
CA ARG A 107 15.22 -42.41 0.99
C ARG A 107 15.92 -43.05 -0.21
N ASN A 108 17.24 -42.92 -0.29
CA ASN A 108 18.09 -43.48 -1.34
C ASN A 108 18.77 -44.78 -0.90
N SER A 109 19.26 -45.55 -1.88
CA SER A 109 19.89 -46.86 -1.64
C SER A 109 21.18 -46.75 -0.81
N ASN A 110 21.83 -45.58 -0.83
CA ASN A 110 23.00 -45.26 -0.02
C ASN A 110 22.67 -44.73 1.40
N GLY A 111 21.40 -44.71 1.79
CA GLY A 111 20.93 -44.17 3.07
C GLY A 111 20.67 -42.65 3.11
N SER A 112 21.01 -41.91 2.05
CA SER A 112 20.74 -40.45 1.92
C SER A 112 19.25 -40.15 1.71
N ARG A 113 18.81 -38.91 1.89
CA ARG A 113 17.42 -38.47 1.70
C ARG A 113 17.31 -37.30 0.72
N THR A 114 16.51 -37.45 -0.34
CA THR A 114 16.21 -36.38 -1.30
C THR A 114 14.88 -35.70 -0.95
N PRO A 115 14.83 -34.37 -0.75
CA PRO A 115 13.57 -33.65 -0.57
C PRO A 115 12.89 -33.41 -1.91
N VAL A 116 11.68 -33.94 -2.10
CA VAL A 116 10.85 -33.70 -3.28
C VAL A 116 9.68 -32.80 -2.90
N ARG A 117 9.61 -31.62 -3.52
CA ARG A 117 8.55 -30.63 -3.28
C ARG A 117 7.40 -30.86 -4.25
N LEU A 118 6.22 -31.14 -3.73
CA LEU A 118 4.99 -31.31 -4.52
C LEU A 118 4.06 -30.13 -4.25
N THR A 119 3.58 -29.48 -5.29
CA THR A 119 2.64 -28.36 -5.18
C THR A 119 1.22 -28.85 -5.46
N GLN A 120 0.29 -28.57 -4.55
CA GLN A 120 -1.11 -28.94 -4.74
C GLN A 120 -1.76 -28.06 -5.83
N ALA A 121 -2.26 -28.71 -6.88
CA ALA A 121 -3.02 -28.09 -7.97
C ALA A 121 -4.54 -28.18 -7.73
N SER A 122 -5.29 -27.44 -8.55
CA SER A 122 -6.76 -27.44 -8.50
C SER A 122 -7.34 -28.83 -8.75
N GLY A 123 -8.34 -29.23 -7.96
CA GLY A 123 -8.98 -30.55 -8.10
C GLY A 123 -8.31 -31.70 -7.37
N GLY A 124 -7.42 -31.43 -6.41
CA GLY A 124 -6.76 -32.47 -5.58
C GLY A 124 -5.55 -33.13 -6.22
N GLN A 125 -5.15 -32.65 -7.40
CA GLN A 125 -3.96 -33.09 -8.12
C GLN A 125 -2.69 -32.49 -7.52
N TRP A 126 -1.54 -33.13 -7.72
CA TRP A 126 -0.23 -32.66 -7.24
C TRP A 126 0.74 -32.51 -8.42
N VAL A 127 1.58 -31.47 -8.38
CA VAL A 127 2.58 -31.20 -9.41
C VAL A 127 3.98 -31.32 -8.81
N GLY A 128 4.83 -32.13 -9.43
CA GLY A 128 6.23 -32.31 -9.03
C GLY A 128 7.19 -31.28 -9.63
N PRO A 129 8.45 -31.23 -9.16
CA PRO A 129 9.44 -30.23 -9.60
C PRO A 129 9.78 -30.28 -11.10
N LYS A 130 9.62 -31.45 -11.74
CA LYS A 130 9.83 -31.63 -13.19
C LYS A 130 8.58 -31.32 -14.04
N GLY A 131 7.50 -30.80 -13.44
CA GLY A 131 6.23 -30.56 -14.13
C GLY A 131 5.36 -31.81 -14.30
N GLU A 132 5.63 -32.87 -13.53
CA GLU A 132 4.85 -34.11 -13.52
C GLU A 132 3.55 -33.92 -12.75
N TYR A 133 2.43 -34.42 -13.28
CA TYR A 133 1.11 -34.34 -12.64
C TYR A 133 0.72 -35.67 -12.03
N TYR A 134 0.25 -35.64 -10.78
CA TYR A 134 -0.28 -36.80 -10.05
C TYR A 134 -1.74 -36.55 -9.69
N ALA A 135 -2.61 -37.52 -9.98
CA ALA A 135 -4.04 -37.42 -9.70
C ALA A 135 -4.38 -37.43 -8.20
N SER A 136 -3.47 -37.99 -7.39
CA SER A 136 -3.55 -38.08 -5.93
C SER A 136 -2.13 -37.99 -5.35
N MET A 137 -2.00 -37.91 -4.02
CA MET A 137 -0.69 -37.82 -3.35
C MET A 137 0.19 -39.04 -3.73
N PRO A 138 1.33 -38.84 -4.42
CA PRO A 138 2.18 -39.93 -4.89
C PRO A 138 2.89 -40.60 -3.71
N SER A 139 3.11 -41.91 -3.81
CA SER A 139 3.80 -42.66 -2.76
C SER A 139 5.32 -42.38 -2.79
N PRO A 140 6.02 -42.51 -1.64
CA PRO A 140 7.47 -42.32 -1.58
C PRO A 140 8.25 -43.22 -2.56
N GLU A 141 7.75 -44.42 -2.85
CA GLU A 141 8.35 -45.40 -3.75
C GLU A 141 8.24 -44.95 -5.21
N GLN A 142 7.08 -44.40 -5.59
CA GLN A 142 6.87 -43.83 -6.93
C GLN A 142 7.81 -42.63 -7.18
N LEU A 143 8.05 -41.81 -6.14
CA LEU A 143 9.02 -40.72 -6.21
C LEU A 143 10.48 -41.22 -6.21
N HIS A 144 10.78 -42.33 -5.52
CA HIS A 144 12.11 -42.94 -5.54
C HIS A 144 12.53 -43.40 -6.94
N SER A 145 11.60 -43.96 -7.74
CA SER A 145 11.91 -44.35 -9.13
C SER A 145 12.29 -43.18 -10.06
N LEU A 146 11.89 -41.94 -9.72
CA LEU A 146 12.07 -40.75 -10.58
C LEU A 146 13.12 -39.76 -10.06
N TYR A 147 13.28 -39.70 -8.74
CA TYR A 147 14.15 -38.74 -8.03
C TYR A 147 15.14 -39.41 -7.07
N GLY A 148 14.98 -40.71 -6.81
CA GLY A 148 15.91 -41.50 -6.02
C GLY A 148 17.06 -42.04 -6.86
N PHE A 149 18.15 -42.38 -6.18
CA PHE A 149 19.32 -43.06 -6.73
C PHE A 149 19.95 -44.01 -5.70
#